data_AF-A0A0G2DXN9-F1
#
_entry.id   AF-A0A0G2DXN9-F1
#
_cell.length_a   1.000
_cell.length_b   1.000
_cell.length_c   1.000
_cell.angle_alpha   90.00
_cell.angle_beta   90.00
_cell.angle_gamma   90.00
#
_symmetry.space_group_name_H-M   'P 1'
#
loop_
_entity.id
_entity.type
_entity.pdbx_description
1 polymer ?
#
loop_
_entity_poly.entity_id
_entity_poly.type
_entity_poly.pdbx_seq_one_letter_code
_entity_poly.pdbx_strand_id
1 'polypeptide(L)'
;MRFDVPLLTTGLALASTASAASCYSAGGCGTCASNDEVWQAREQLCGGDRWKSSTSFNWGWAVVNLSGRFSSQQACWDGFENIINQCYGKKNGGTYDWNYNGDSAHLDVNFCTCR
;
A
#
# COMPACT_ATOMS: atom_id res chain seq x y z
N MET A 1 -21.86 -41.65 30.60
CA MET A 1 -21.64 -40.24 30.22
C MET A 1 -21.24 -40.25 28.75
N ARG A 2 -22.08 -39.67 27.89
CA ARG A 2 -21.83 -39.53 26.45
C ARG A 2 -20.92 -38.33 26.28
N PHE A 3 -19.81 -38.50 25.56
CA PHE A 3 -18.93 -37.40 25.17
C PHE A 3 -19.27 -37.01 23.74
N ASP A 4 -20.01 -35.92 23.60
CA ASP A 4 -20.31 -35.30 22.32
C ASP A 4 -19.03 -34.61 21.80
N VAL A 5 -18.52 -35.08 20.66
CA VAL A 5 -17.35 -34.51 19.97
C VAL A 5 -17.84 -33.37 19.08
N PRO A 6 -17.43 -32.10 19.31
CA PRO A 6 -17.81 -31.02 18.42
C PRO A 6 -17.10 -31.17 17.07
N LEU A 7 -17.88 -31.24 16.00
CA LEU A 7 -17.37 -31.12 14.63
C LEU A 7 -16.69 -29.75 14.46
N LEU A 8 -15.38 -29.77 14.20
CA LEU A 8 -14.62 -28.62 13.75
C LEU A 8 -15.00 -28.31 12.29
N THR A 9 -15.90 -27.35 12.08
CA THR A 9 -16.15 -26.75 10.78
C THR A 9 -14.93 -25.97 10.34
N THR A 10 -14.20 -26.50 9.36
CA THR A 10 -13.04 -25.85 8.74
C THR A 10 -13.55 -24.73 7.83
N GLY A 11 -13.56 -23.49 8.33
CA GLY A 11 -13.83 -22.32 7.50
C GLY A 11 -12.67 -22.09 6.54
N LEU A 12 -12.95 -22.07 5.22
CA LEU A 12 -11.99 -21.60 4.23
C LEU A 12 -11.71 -20.11 4.49
N ALA A 13 -10.59 -19.81 5.15
CA ALA A 13 -10.09 -18.46 5.23
C ALA A 13 -9.63 -18.05 3.83
N LEU A 14 -10.37 -17.13 3.20
CA LEU A 14 -9.91 -16.39 2.02
C LEU A 14 -8.71 -15.53 2.48
N ALA A 15 -7.50 -16.05 2.32
CA ALA A 15 -6.29 -15.34 2.68
C ALA A 15 -6.11 -14.14 1.74
N SER A 16 -6.08 -12.94 2.29
CA SER A 16 -5.63 -11.75 1.57
C SER A 16 -4.16 -11.90 1.22
N THR A 17 -3.83 -11.92 -0.08
CA THR A 17 -2.45 -11.86 -0.55
C THR A 17 -1.99 -10.41 -0.51
N ALA A 18 -1.59 -9.97 0.68
CA ALA A 18 -0.81 -8.75 0.86
C ALA A 18 0.62 -9.02 0.35
N SER A 19 0.99 -8.42 -0.79
CA SER A 19 2.35 -8.54 -1.32
C SER A 19 3.32 -7.71 -0.48
N ALA A 20 4.59 -8.13 -0.33
CA ALA A 20 5.60 -7.22 0.19
C ALA A 20 5.79 -6.05 -0.79
N ALA A 21 6.12 -4.86 -0.28
CA ALA A 21 6.41 -3.73 -1.15
C ALA A 21 7.64 -4.03 -2.02
N SER A 22 7.55 -3.68 -3.30
CA SER A 22 8.64 -3.80 -4.26
C SER A 22 9.31 -2.45 -4.43
N CYS A 23 10.51 -2.28 -3.87
CA CYS A 23 11.23 -1.02 -4.00
C CYS A 23 11.84 -0.87 -5.38
N TYR A 24 11.84 0.35 -5.92
CA TYR A 24 12.48 0.64 -7.19
C TYR A 24 13.97 0.27 -7.19
N SER A 25 14.52 -0.03 -8.37
CA SER A 25 15.95 -0.35 -8.50
C SER A 25 16.83 0.86 -8.19
N ALA A 26 16.41 2.06 -8.60
CA ALA A 26 17.13 3.31 -8.43
C ALA A 26 16.95 3.94 -7.04
N GLY A 27 17.98 4.65 -6.56
CA GLY A 27 17.97 5.42 -5.32
C GLY A 27 18.62 6.79 -5.48
N GLY A 28 18.11 7.79 -4.74
CA GLY A 28 18.62 9.15 -4.61
C GLY A 28 18.79 9.98 -5.89
N CYS A 29 18.07 9.75 -6.99
CA CYS A 29 18.38 10.43 -8.27
C CYS A 29 17.90 11.89 -8.41
N GLY A 30 17.49 12.56 -7.33
CA GLY A 30 17.02 13.95 -7.40
C GLY A 30 16.60 14.50 -6.03
N THR A 31 15.81 15.58 -6.04
CA THR A 31 15.17 16.09 -4.83
C THR A 31 14.10 15.10 -4.38
N CYS A 32 14.24 14.62 -3.14
CA CYS A 32 13.32 13.68 -2.55
C CYS A 32 12.41 14.36 -1.53
N ALA A 33 11.19 13.86 -1.43
CA ALA A 33 10.27 14.18 -0.36
C ALA A 33 10.87 13.78 0.99
N SER A 34 10.66 14.62 1.98
CA SER A 34 10.96 14.36 3.37
C SER A 34 10.10 13.20 3.89
N ASN A 35 10.53 12.54 4.97
CA ASN A 35 9.78 11.40 5.50
C ASN A 35 8.37 11.82 5.92
N ASP A 36 8.27 12.99 6.54
CA ASP A 36 6.99 13.62 6.89
C ASP A 36 6.10 13.85 5.66
N GLU A 37 6.64 14.38 4.56
CA GLU A 37 5.86 14.59 3.32
C GLU A 37 5.31 13.28 2.76
N VAL A 38 6.08 12.18 2.83
CA VAL A 38 5.61 10.85 2.39
C VAL A 38 4.53 10.30 3.31
N TRP A 39 4.64 10.49 4.63
CA TRP A 39 3.58 10.12 5.57
C TRP A 39 2.32 10.97 5.38
N GLN A 40 2.44 12.27 5.11
CA GLN A 40 1.31 13.13 4.78
C GLN A 40 0.65 12.72 3.45
N ALA A 41 1.44 12.25 2.47
CA ALA A 41 0.90 11.70 1.22
C ALA A 41 0.06 10.42 1.48
N ARG A 42 0.51 9.57 2.41
CA ARG A 42 -0.26 8.42 2.90
C ARG A 42 -1.58 8.89 3.54
N GLU A 43 -1.54 9.90 4.42
CA GLU A 43 -2.75 10.49 5.01
C GLU A 43 -3.71 11.02 3.95
N GLN A 44 -3.18 11.69 2.93
CA GLN A 44 -3.98 12.26 1.85
C GLN A 44 -4.62 11.20 0.94
N LEU A 45 -3.95 10.06 0.69
CA LEU A 45 -4.53 8.95 -0.07
C LEU A 45 -5.55 8.17 0.76
N CYS A 46 -5.14 7.74 1.96
CA CYS A 46 -5.89 6.74 2.71
C CYS A 46 -6.86 7.36 3.71
N GLY A 47 -6.62 8.56 4.24
CA GLY A 47 -7.48 9.20 5.25
C GLY A 47 -8.87 9.61 4.74
N GLY A 48 -9.02 9.81 3.43
CA GLY A 48 -10.30 10.13 2.78
C GLY A 48 -10.87 8.96 1.97
N ASP A 49 -11.45 9.27 0.81
CA ASP A 49 -12.07 8.29 -0.10
C ASP A 49 -11.19 7.93 -1.32
N ARG A 50 -9.99 8.52 -1.44
CA ARG A 50 -9.15 8.34 -2.63
C ARG A 50 -8.70 6.90 -2.85
N TRP A 51 -8.63 6.09 -1.80
CA TRP A 51 -8.32 4.66 -1.88
C TRP A 51 -9.41 3.81 -2.56
N LYS A 52 -10.63 4.36 -2.75
CA LYS A 52 -11.78 3.66 -3.34
C LYS A 52 -11.78 3.64 -4.86
N SER A 53 -10.86 4.36 -5.51
CA SER A 53 -10.79 4.46 -6.96
C SER A 53 -9.38 4.79 -7.44
N SER A 54 -9.13 4.61 -8.73
CA SER A 54 -7.85 4.99 -9.32
C SER A 54 -7.64 6.50 -9.18
N THR A 55 -6.45 6.90 -8.75
CA THR A 55 -6.11 8.30 -8.53
C THR A 55 -4.62 8.53 -8.72
N SER A 56 -4.26 9.76 -9.06
CA SER A 56 -2.87 10.20 -9.12
C SER A 56 -2.78 11.60 -8.56
N PHE A 57 -1.80 11.84 -7.70
CA PHE A 57 -1.54 13.17 -7.16
C PHE A 57 -0.10 13.32 -6.68
N ASN A 58 0.31 14.57 -6.51
CA ASN A 58 1.59 14.91 -5.91
C ASN A 58 1.37 15.50 -4.53
N TRP A 59 2.30 15.22 -3.62
CA TRP A 59 2.36 15.86 -2.31
C TRP A 59 3.81 16.25 -2.01
N GLY A 60 4.09 17.56 -2.07
CA GLY A 60 5.47 18.03 -2.11
C GLY A 60 6.21 17.42 -3.30
N TRP A 61 7.29 16.71 -3.02
CA TRP A 61 8.09 15.99 -4.02
C TRP A 61 7.65 14.54 -4.27
N ALA A 62 6.72 14.02 -3.46
CA ALA A 62 6.22 12.67 -3.60
C ALA A 62 5.15 12.61 -4.70
N VAL A 63 5.20 11.58 -5.54
CA VAL A 63 4.18 11.27 -6.54
C VAL A 63 3.52 9.96 -6.14
N VAL A 64 2.20 9.96 -6.06
CA VAL A 64 1.40 8.79 -5.68
C VAL A 64 0.48 8.44 -6.82
N ASN A 65 0.54 7.19 -7.28
CA ASN A 65 -0.37 6.63 -8.27
C ASN A 65 -1.04 5.40 -7.67
N LEU A 66 -2.36 5.39 -7.67
CA LEU A 66 -3.17 4.24 -7.35
C LEU A 66 -3.93 3.81 -8.60
N SER A 67 -3.71 2.59 -9.04
CA SER A 67 -4.56 1.92 -10.04
C SER A 67 -5.47 0.92 -9.33
N GLY A 68 -6.75 0.90 -9.68
CA GLY A 68 -7.75 0.07 -9.00
C GLY A 68 -8.26 0.70 -7.69
N ARG A 69 -8.55 -0.14 -6.69
CA ARG A 69 -9.04 0.27 -5.37
C ARG A 69 -8.67 -0.74 -4.29
N PHE A 70 -8.46 -0.26 -3.08
CA PHE A 70 -8.31 -1.15 -1.93
C PHE A 70 -9.69 -1.62 -1.43
N SER A 71 -9.73 -2.79 -0.81
CA SER A 71 -10.96 -3.33 -0.21
C SER A 71 -11.36 -2.62 1.08
N SER A 72 -10.42 -1.94 1.74
CA SER A 72 -10.66 -1.16 2.95
C SER A 72 -9.65 -0.02 3.07
N GLN A 73 -10.00 0.96 3.89
CA GLN A 73 -9.10 2.05 4.25
C GLN A 73 -7.81 1.52 4.92
N GLN A 74 -7.95 0.53 5.80
CA GLN A 74 -6.82 -0.10 6.47
C GLN A 74 -5.84 -0.76 5.48
N ALA A 75 -6.35 -1.43 4.45
CA ALA A 75 -5.49 -2.03 3.43
C ALA A 75 -4.67 -0.98 2.66
N CYS A 76 -5.23 0.21 2.43
CA CYS A 76 -4.48 1.34 1.88
C CYS A 76 -3.37 1.79 2.83
N TRP A 77 -3.71 1.99 4.11
CA TRP A 77 -2.76 2.41 5.13
C TRP A 77 -1.58 1.45 5.26
N ASP A 78 -1.86 0.16 5.36
CA ASP A 78 -0.87 -0.91 5.50
C ASP A 78 -0.02 -1.03 4.24
N GLY A 79 -0.63 -0.96 3.05
CA GLY A 79 0.08 -1.05 1.78
C GLY A 79 1.06 0.11 1.57
N PHE A 80 0.63 1.35 1.83
CA PHE A 80 1.49 2.52 1.75
C PHE A 80 2.61 2.47 2.80
N GLU A 81 2.26 2.14 4.05
CA GLU A 81 3.24 2.00 5.13
C GLU A 81 4.31 0.95 4.82
N ASN A 82 3.93 -0.16 4.18
CA ASN A 82 4.89 -1.16 3.71
C ASN A 82 5.92 -0.56 2.73
N ILE A 83 5.46 0.28 1.78
CA ILE A 83 6.37 0.97 0.85
C ILE A 83 7.32 1.91 1.61
N ILE A 84 6.80 2.69 2.57
CA ILE A 84 7.63 3.60 3.38
C ILE A 84 8.69 2.81 4.15
N ASN A 85 8.28 1.83 4.94
CA ASN A 85 9.14 1.08 5.84
C ASN A 85 10.24 0.30 5.09
N GLN A 86 9.92 -0.24 3.91
CA GLN A 86 10.85 -1.06 3.15
C GLN A 86 11.77 -0.23 2.25
N CYS A 87 11.26 0.86 1.66
CA CYS A 87 11.92 1.57 0.57
C CYS A 87 12.46 2.96 0.92
N TYR A 88 11.82 3.68 1.85
CA TYR A 88 12.20 5.06 2.16
C TYR A 88 13.63 5.14 2.70
N GLY A 89 14.40 6.14 2.26
CA GLY A 89 15.80 6.33 2.64
C GLY A 89 16.80 5.37 1.99
N LYS A 90 16.31 4.36 1.25
CA LYS A 90 17.16 3.38 0.53
C LYS A 90 16.98 3.49 -0.98
N LYS A 91 15.75 3.73 -1.42
CA LYS A 91 15.33 3.75 -2.83
C LYS A 91 14.49 4.99 -3.12
N ASN A 92 14.28 5.27 -4.39
CA ASN A 92 13.47 6.41 -4.83
C ASN A 92 11.98 6.22 -4.58
N GLY A 93 11.53 5.03 -4.20
CA GLY A 93 10.11 4.71 -4.12
C GLY A 93 9.90 3.21 -4.14
N GLY A 94 8.64 2.82 -4.27
CA GLY A 94 8.25 1.43 -4.42
C GLY A 94 6.79 1.27 -4.79
N THR A 95 6.44 0.03 -5.07
CA THR A 95 5.07 -0.37 -5.39
C THR A 95 4.53 -1.38 -4.38
N TYR A 96 3.21 -1.47 -4.31
CA TYR A 96 2.48 -2.45 -3.49
C TYR A 96 1.26 -2.94 -4.25
N ASP A 97 1.17 -4.25 -4.41
CA ASP A 97 0.05 -4.92 -5.06
C ASP A 97 -0.87 -5.59 -4.02
N TRP A 98 -2.16 -5.27 -4.11
CA TRP A 98 -3.22 -5.82 -3.29
C TRP A 98 -4.23 -6.56 -4.14
N ASN A 99 -4.66 -7.73 -3.68
CA ASN A 99 -5.80 -8.44 -4.23
C ASN A 99 -6.59 -9.12 -3.11
N TYR A 100 -7.85 -8.76 -2.96
CA TYR A 100 -8.75 -9.36 -1.98
C TYR A 100 -10.21 -9.26 -2.42
N ASN A 101 -10.92 -10.40 -2.43
CA ASN A 101 -12.36 -10.49 -2.62
C ASN A 101 -12.90 -9.72 -3.86
N GLY A 102 -12.16 -9.75 -4.97
CA GLY A 102 -12.53 -9.07 -6.22
C GLY A 102 -12.08 -7.62 -6.33
N ASP A 103 -11.56 -7.03 -5.25
CA ASP A 103 -10.88 -5.74 -5.27
C ASP A 103 -9.39 -5.93 -5.52
N SER A 104 -8.83 -5.08 -6.38
CA SER A 104 -7.40 -5.06 -6.68
C SER A 104 -6.88 -3.64 -6.72
N ALA A 105 -5.69 -3.43 -6.16
CA ALA A 105 -5.00 -2.16 -6.18
C ALA A 105 -3.53 -2.36 -6.51
N HIS A 106 -3.00 -1.48 -7.34
CA HIS A 106 -1.57 -1.27 -7.54
C HIS A 106 -1.24 0.14 -7.08
N LEU A 107 -0.54 0.23 -5.96
CA LEU A 107 -0.06 1.48 -5.39
C LEU A 107 1.40 1.67 -5.80
N ASP A 108 1.71 2.77 -6.46
CA ASP A 108 3.05 3.20 -6.85
C ASP A 108 3.34 4.54 -6.16
N VAL A 109 4.43 4.57 -5.39
CA VAL A 109 4.84 5.77 -4.65
C VAL A 109 6.28 6.08 -4.99
N ASN A 110 6.46 7.23 -5.64
CA ASN A 110 7.77 7.79 -5.93
C ASN A 110 8.09 8.90 -4.91
N PHE A 111 9.14 8.71 -4.12
CA PHE A 111 9.66 9.67 -3.15
C PHE A 111 10.56 10.72 -3.80
N CYS A 112 11.18 10.44 -4.95
CA CYS A 112 12.21 11.28 -5.56
C CYS A 112 11.89 11.59 -7.02
N THR A 113 11.68 12.85 -7.35
CA THR A 113 11.47 13.25 -8.74
C THR A 113 12.83 13.46 -9.42
N CYS A 114 13.22 12.51 -10.25
CA CYS A 114 14.40 12.61 -11.10
C CYS A 114 13.95 13.25 -12.42
N ARG A 115 14.07 14.57 -12.50
CA ARG A 115 13.80 15.35 -13.71
C ARG A 115 15.02 15.41 -14.61
#